data_AF-A0A3C0WCT3-F1
#
_entry.id   AF-A0A3C0WCT3-F1
#
_cell.length_a   1.000
_cell.length_b   1.000
_cell.length_c   1.000
_cell.angle_alpha   90.00
_cell.angle_beta   90.00
_cell.angle_gamma   90.00
#
_symmetry.space_group_name_H-M   'P 1'
#
loop_
_entity.id
_entity.type
_entity.pdbx_description
1 polymer ?
#
loop_
_entity_poly.entity_id
_entity_poly.type
_entity_poly.pdbx_seq_one_letter_code
_entity_poly.pdbx_strand_id
1 'polypeptide(L)'
;LPVTVEWDLHEWLYDRDMKGDLPTPEERFGMEDMTRCFFHYMEYEELAGEDNCETRGMIAQRVLACLRPYEGRAEKIIVVCHEGVIRSLTGQKVVELGQIVPFTLG
;
A
#
# COMPACT_ATOMS: atom_id res chain seq x y z
N LEU A 1 22.98 -1.49 11.66
CA LEU A 1 21.66 -0.89 11.98
C LEU A 1 20.67 -2.03 12.13
N PRO A 2 19.88 -2.09 13.21
CA PRO A 2 18.83 -3.09 13.32
C PRO A 2 17.80 -2.86 12.20
N VAL A 3 17.50 -3.92 11.46
CA VAL A 3 16.43 -3.95 10.45
C VAL A 3 15.23 -4.60 11.12
N THR A 4 14.08 -3.95 11.05
CA THR A 4 12.80 -4.54 11.48
C THR A 4 11.96 -4.84 10.27
N VAL A 5 11.29 -5.99 10.28
CA VAL A 5 10.36 -6.40 9.23
C VAL A 5 8.95 -6.16 9.74
N GLU A 6 8.19 -5.34 9.01
CA GLU A 6 6.80 -5.01 9.29
C GLU A 6 5.93 -5.45 8.11
N TRP A 7 4.98 -6.33 8.39
CA TRP A 7 4.09 -6.88 7.36
C TRP A 7 3.02 -5.87 6.92
N ASP A 8 2.71 -4.92 7.78
CA ASP A 8 1.76 -3.84 7.51
C ASP A 8 2.29 -2.74 6.57
N LEU A 9 3.52 -2.86 6.08
CA LEU A 9 4.09 -1.95 5.07
C LEU A 9 3.83 -2.41 3.63
N HIS A 10 2.96 -3.39 3.44
CA HIS A 10 2.49 -3.84 2.13
C HIS A 10 1.08 -3.31 1.84
N GLU A 11 0.80 -3.12 0.55
CA GLU A 11 -0.56 -2.99 0.06
C GLU A 11 -1.21 -4.37 -0.01
N TRP A 12 -2.37 -4.52 0.63
CA TRP A 12 -3.13 -5.75 0.54
C TRP A 12 -4.23 -5.57 -0.51
N LEU A 13 -4.19 -6.41 -1.54
CA LEU A 13 -5.37 -6.75 -2.30
C LEU A 13 -6.04 -7.87 -1.52
N TYR A 14 -7.08 -7.55 -0.74
CA TYR A 14 -7.81 -8.57 -0.04
C TYR A 14 -8.64 -9.34 -1.07
N ASP A 15 -8.56 -10.66 -0.98
CA ASP A 15 -9.58 -11.51 -1.50
C ASP A 15 -10.13 -12.29 -0.32
N ARG A 16 -11.31 -11.90 0.18
CA ARG A 16 -11.93 -12.54 1.36
C ARG A 16 -12.20 -14.02 1.15
N ASP A 17 -12.30 -14.45 -0.10
CA ASP A 17 -12.66 -15.82 -0.45
C ASP A 17 -11.51 -16.54 -1.20
N MET A 18 -10.40 -15.87 -1.53
CA MET A 18 -9.41 -16.33 -2.54
C MET A 18 -10.11 -16.79 -3.84
N LYS A 19 -11.24 -16.15 -4.19
CA LYS A 19 -12.11 -16.46 -5.34
C LYS A 19 -11.99 -15.48 -6.51
N GLY A 20 -11.31 -14.36 -6.33
CA GLY A 20 -10.68 -13.70 -7.47
C GLY A 20 -9.78 -14.77 -8.07
N ASP A 21 -10.22 -15.30 -9.22
CA ASP A 21 -9.57 -16.43 -9.86
C ASP A 21 -8.06 -16.20 -9.78
N LEU A 22 -7.37 -17.05 -9.00
CA LEU A 22 -5.91 -17.04 -9.05
C LEU A 22 -5.61 -17.18 -10.54
N PRO A 23 -4.84 -16.25 -11.12
CA PRO A 23 -4.61 -16.24 -12.55
C PRO A 23 -4.16 -17.64 -12.94
N THR A 24 -4.89 -18.26 -13.87
CA THR A 24 -4.43 -19.47 -14.53
C THR A 24 -3.03 -19.19 -15.09
N PRO A 25 -2.15 -20.20 -15.22
CA PRO A 25 -0.80 -19.98 -15.73
C PRO A 25 -0.73 -19.21 -17.06
N GLU A 26 -1.83 -19.21 -17.82
CA GLU A 26 -2.06 -18.48 -19.06
C GLU A 26 -2.52 -17.01 -18.85
N GLU A 27 -3.19 -16.70 -17.74
CA GLU A 27 -3.58 -15.35 -17.29
C GLU A 27 -2.37 -14.63 -16.68
N ARG A 28 -1.41 -14.27 -17.52
CA ARG A 28 -0.45 -13.26 -17.12
C ARG A 28 -1.19 -11.95 -16.99
N PHE A 29 -1.45 -11.50 -15.75
CA PHE A 29 -1.82 -10.11 -15.52
C PHE A 29 -0.75 -9.24 -16.20
N GLY A 30 -1.13 -8.61 -17.32
CA GLY A 30 -0.28 -7.67 -17.99
C GLY A 30 -0.06 -6.45 -17.10
N MET A 31 0.94 -5.65 -17.44
CA MET A 31 1.18 -4.36 -16.77
C MET A 31 -0.09 -3.48 -16.77
N GLU A 32 -0.94 -3.63 -17.81
CA GLU A 32 -2.22 -2.93 -17.97
C GLU A 32 -3.29 -3.40 -16.96
N ASP A 33 -3.39 -4.69 -16.66
CA ASP A 33 -4.41 -5.22 -15.74
C ASP A 33 -4.06 -4.93 -14.28
N MET A 34 -2.78 -5.00 -13.93
CA MET A 34 -2.29 -4.54 -12.62
C MET A 34 -2.55 -3.05 -12.45
N THR A 35 -2.32 -2.25 -13.49
CA THR A 35 -2.64 -0.82 -13.48
C THR A 35 -4.15 -0.62 -13.28
N ARG A 36 -5.00 -1.39 -13.95
CA ARG A 36 -6.47 -1.26 -13.82
C ARG A 36 -6.95 -1.60 -12.41
N CYS A 37 -6.46 -2.69 -11.82
CA CYS A 37 -6.82 -3.08 -10.45
C CYS A 37 -6.26 -2.07 -9.42
N PHE A 38 -4.97 -1.70 -9.50
CA PHE A 38 -4.37 -0.75 -8.56
C PHE A 38 -4.97 0.66 -8.64
N PHE A 39 -5.21 1.19 -9.85
CA PHE A 39 -5.75 2.55 -9.99
C PHE A 39 -7.26 2.61 -9.72
N HIS A 40 -8.05 1.62 -10.13
CA HIS A 40 -9.49 1.71 -9.90
C HIS A 40 -9.89 1.52 -8.45
N TYR A 41 -9.11 0.86 -7.59
CA TYR A 41 -9.55 0.64 -6.20
C TYR A 41 -8.99 1.65 -5.20
N MET A 42 -7.76 2.13 -5.41
CA MET A 42 -7.13 3.11 -4.50
C MET A 42 -7.67 4.54 -4.63
N GLU A 43 -8.38 4.88 -5.72
CA GLU A 43 -8.92 6.23 -5.92
C GLU A 43 -10.35 6.40 -5.38
N TYR A 44 -10.96 5.34 -4.86
CA TYR A 44 -12.31 5.40 -4.26
C TYR A 44 -12.23 5.72 -2.77
N GLU A 45 -13.13 6.60 -2.32
CA GLU A 45 -13.28 6.95 -0.90
C GLU A 45 -14.10 5.90 -0.13
N GLU A 46 -14.99 5.17 -0.82
CA GLU A 46 -15.80 4.08 -0.28
C GLU A 46 -15.79 2.87 -1.23
N LEU A 47 -15.68 1.67 -0.65
CA LEU A 47 -15.74 0.41 -1.40
C LEU A 47 -17.20 0.04 -1.61
N ALA A 48 -17.63 -0.13 -2.86
CA ALA A 48 -18.87 -0.84 -3.15
C ALA A 48 -18.65 -2.28 -2.67
N GLY A 49 -19.50 -2.77 -1.76
CA GLY A 49 -19.28 -3.94 -0.90
C GLY A 49 -19.03 -5.31 -1.55
N GLU A 50 -18.67 -5.35 -2.84
CA GLU A 50 -18.23 -6.53 -3.57
C GLU A 50 -16.72 -6.52 -3.90
N ASP A 51 -16.03 -5.37 -3.81
CA ASP A 51 -14.59 -5.25 -4.06
C ASP A 51 -13.78 -5.19 -2.74
N ASN A 52 -12.96 -6.21 -2.49
CA ASN A 52 -12.20 -6.37 -1.24
C ASN A 52 -10.83 -5.65 -1.27
N CYS A 53 -10.77 -4.36 -1.59
CA CYS A 53 -9.50 -3.61 -1.60
C CYS A 53 -9.37 -2.69 -0.39
N GLU A 54 -8.17 -2.23 -0.03
CA GLU A 54 -8.01 -1.13 0.93
C GLU A 54 -8.06 0.22 0.21
N THR A 55 -8.82 1.18 0.76
CA THR A 55 -8.74 2.58 0.29
C THR A 55 -7.42 3.21 0.75
N ARG A 56 -6.98 4.31 0.11
CA ARG A 56 -5.79 5.07 0.56
C ARG A 56 -5.87 5.48 2.03
N GLY A 57 -7.07 5.84 2.51
CA GLY A 57 -7.29 6.18 3.91
C GLY A 57 -7.04 5.01 4.86
N MET A 58 -7.53 3.81 4.49
CA MET A 58 -7.32 2.59 5.28
C MET A 58 -5.84 2.18 5.30
N ILE A 59 -5.16 2.24 4.15
CA ILE A 59 -3.72 1.98 4.05
C ILE A 59 -2.95 2.96 4.95
N ALA A 60 -3.23 4.26 4.84
CA ALA A 60 -2.57 5.27 5.66
C ALA A 60 -2.78 5.03 7.15
N GLN A 61 -4.02 4.74 7.58
CA GLN A 61 -4.33 4.46 8.98
C GLN A 61 -3.56 3.25 9.52
N ARG A 62 -3.55 2.14 8.77
CA ARG A 62 -2.87 0.89 9.16
C ARG A 62 -1.35 1.08 9.23
N VAL A 63 -0.77 1.71 8.20
CA VAL A 63 0.68 1.96 8.13
C VAL A 63 1.12 2.93 9.24
N LEU A 64 0.37 4.00 9.50
CA LEU A 64 0.69 4.92 10.60
C LEU A 64 0.60 4.23 11.97
N ALA A 65 -0.39 3.35 12.18
CA ALA A 65 -0.49 2.56 13.40
C ALA A 65 0.71 1.61 13.59
N CYS A 66 1.18 0.99 12.51
CA CYS A 66 2.39 0.16 12.49
C CYS A 66 3.67 0.97 12.78
N LEU A 67 3.77 2.21 12.27
CA LEU A 67 4.95 3.05 12.43
C LEU A 67 5.01 3.80 13.77
N ARG A 68 3.86 4.09 14.39
CA ARG A 68 3.76 4.85 15.65
C ARG A 68 4.66 4.34 16.79
N PRO A 69 4.83 3.03 17.03
CA PRO A 69 5.72 2.53 18.07
C PRO A 69 7.19 2.94 17.90
N TYR A 70 7.62 3.32 16.69
CA TYR A 70 8.98 3.76 16.38
C TYR A 70 9.19 5.26 16.59
N GLU A 71 8.12 6.03 16.73
CA GLU A 71 8.19 7.46 16.96
C GLU A 71 9.00 7.78 18.23
N GLY A 72 9.95 8.70 18.11
CA GLY A 72 10.86 9.09 19.21
C GLY A 72 11.93 8.07 19.58
N ARG A 73 11.99 6.89 18.96
CA ARG A 73 13.04 5.87 19.21
C ARG A 73 14.32 6.07 18.39
N ALA A 74 14.22 6.78 17.26
CA ALA A 74 15.33 7.09 16.38
C ALA A 74 15.20 8.53 15.88
N GLU A 75 16.34 9.18 15.59
CA GLU A 75 16.35 10.52 14.98
C GLU A 75 15.65 10.52 13.61
N LYS A 76 15.81 9.43 12.85
CA LYS A 76 15.17 9.22 11.55
C LYS A 76 14.79 7.75 11.36
N ILE A 77 13.67 7.51 10.69
CA ILE A 77 13.19 6.20 10.29
C ILE A 77 13.17 6.17 8.77
N ILE A 78 13.71 5.10 8.17
CA ILE A 78 13.62 4.84 6.73
C ILE A 78 12.62 3.71 6.54
N VAL A 79 11.59 3.96 5.73
CA VAL A 79 10.57 2.99 5.37
C VAL A 79 10.76 2.63 3.91
N VAL A 80 10.93 1.34 3.62
CA VAL A 80 11.02 0.81 2.25
C VAL A 80 9.74 0.04 1.98
N CYS A 81 8.93 0.52 1.04
CA CYS A 81 7.59 -0.01 0.78
C CYS A 81 7.16 0.25 -0.68
N HIS A 82 5.92 -0.11 -0.99
CA HIS A 82 5.34 -0.04 -2.32
C HIS A 82 4.77 1.35 -2.64
N GLU A 83 4.55 1.61 -3.93
CA GLU A 83 4.07 2.91 -4.43
C GLU A 83 2.78 3.37 -3.73
N GLY A 84 1.77 2.51 -3.61
CA GLY A 84 0.49 2.88 -3.01
C GLY A 84 0.58 3.19 -1.53
N VAL A 85 1.47 2.56 -0.77
CA VAL A 85 1.77 2.98 0.62
C VAL A 85 2.35 4.40 0.63
N ILE A 86 3.36 4.68 -0.21
CA ILE A 86 3.97 6.00 -0.31
C ILE A 86 2.92 7.05 -0.66
N ARG A 87 2.10 6.79 -1.68
CA ARG A 87 1.03 7.70 -2.12
C ARG A 87 -0.03 7.90 -1.05
N SER A 88 -0.39 6.85 -0.31
CA SER A 88 -1.37 6.91 0.79
C SER A 88 -0.88 7.79 1.94
N LEU A 89 0.41 7.70 2.30
CA LEU A 89 1.00 8.51 3.37
C LEU A 89 1.26 9.96 2.97
N THR A 90 1.60 10.19 1.70
CA THR A 90 2.16 11.49 1.26
C THR A 90 1.18 12.32 0.41
N GLY A 91 0.09 11.71 -0.05
CA GLY A 91 -0.84 12.33 -1.01
C GLY A 91 -0.26 12.49 -2.42
N GLN A 92 0.92 11.92 -2.71
CA GLN A 92 1.50 12.00 -4.05
C GLN A 92 0.65 11.27 -5.08
N LYS A 93 0.58 11.85 -6.28
CA LYS A 93 -0.15 11.24 -7.41
C LYS A 93 0.67 10.22 -8.18
N VAL A 94 1.99 10.36 -8.20
CA VAL A 94 2.95 9.49 -8.92
C VAL A 94 4.20 9.39 -8.05
N VAL A 95 4.79 8.20 -8.02
CA VAL A 95 6.07 7.94 -7.34
C VAL A 95 6.98 7.19 -8.32
N GLU A 96 8.20 7.68 -8.50
CA GLU A 96 9.20 7.04 -9.36
C GLU A 96 9.95 5.92 -8.62
N LEU A 97 10.44 4.94 -9.36
CA LEU A 97 11.25 3.85 -8.79
C LEU A 97 12.49 4.42 -8.08
N GLY A 98 12.64 4.10 -6.80
CA GLY A 98 13.77 4.57 -5.98
C GLY A 98 13.64 6.01 -5.48
N GLN A 99 12.50 6.67 -5.72
CA GLN A 99 12.23 7.99 -5.16
C GLN A 99 12.17 7.93 -3.64
N ILE A 100 12.80 8.91 -2.98
CA ILE A 100 12.73 9.10 -1.53
C ILE A 100 11.75 10.24 -1.25
N VAL A 101 10.70 9.94 -0.50
CA VAL A 101 9.67 10.93 -0.14
C VAL A 101 9.68 11.16 1.38
N PRO A 102 10.04 12.37 1.84
CA PRO A 102 9.91 12.72 3.25
C PRO A 102 8.44 12.78 3.67
N PHE A 103 8.12 12.29 4.86
CA PHE A 103 6.81 12.42 5.48
C PHE A 103 6.94 12.49 7.01
N THR A 104 5.88 12.92 7.68
CA THR A 104 5.80 12.97 9.14
C THR A 104 4.79 11.94 9.63
N LEU A 105 5.16 11.17 10.64
CA LEU A 105 4.21 10.46 11.50
C LEU A 105 3.53 11.57 12.32
N GLY A 106 2.29 11.94 11.98
CA GLY A 106 1.58 13.05 12.63
C GLY A 106 1.18 12.76 14.06
#